data_AF-A0A318BEE8-F1
#
_entry.id   AF-A0A318BEE8-F1
#
_cell.length_a   1.000
_cell.length_b   1.000
_cell.length_c   1.000
_cell.angle_alpha   90.00
_cell.angle_beta   90.00
_cell.angle_gamma   90.00
#
_symmetry.space_group_name_H-M   'P 1'
#
loop_
_entity.id
_entity.type
_entity.pdbx_description
1 polymer ?
#
loop_
_entity_poly.entity_id
_entity_poly.type
_entity_poly.pdbx_seq_one_letter_code
_entity_poly.pdbx_strand_id
1 'polypeptide(L)'
;MHDPVTSFVVTVFSAPSAALIMASAILALAIGLILQSGHFEYAPLKDDLRRRADLLSDLRGADLQKAFADAFPTIDKRLSASAHPTLELGWATYRGQLAQTSDGRLAAPIHAIDAFDHADGPARTLEWWANLLVAIGLVITFMGIVAALTEAVDAMQRQGGAGMQTALMNLLAVAATKFWTSIAGVLGSIVLRLAARRRRKAIEALEAHFFALLDSCVRFAPPEKVMLDQLAVLSRIEALLAAGAAMRPAALPAAPSLA
;
A
#
# COMPACT_ATOMS: atom_id res chain seq x y z
N MET A 1 -0.37 -31.80 43.90
CA MET A 1 0.34 -32.08 42.63
C MET A 1 0.71 -30.73 42.03
N HIS A 2 1.98 -30.34 42.08
CA HIS A 2 2.42 -29.11 41.41
C HIS A 2 2.47 -29.37 39.91
N ASP A 3 1.61 -28.69 39.16
CA ASP A 3 1.61 -28.73 37.70
C ASP A 3 2.94 -28.12 37.19
N PRO A 4 3.71 -28.83 36.35
CA PRO A 4 4.98 -28.33 35.81
C PRO A 4 4.81 -27.00 35.05
N VAL A 5 3.64 -26.75 34.46
CA VAL A 5 3.35 -25.48 33.76
C VAL A 5 3.27 -24.32 34.74
N THR A 6 2.60 -24.50 35.88
CA THR A 6 2.46 -23.46 36.90
C THR A 6 3.80 -23.13 37.55
N SER A 7 4.63 -24.14 37.80
CA SER A 7 5.98 -23.94 38.35
C SER A 7 6.89 -23.17 37.38
N PHE A 8 6.85 -23.51 36.09
CA PHE A 8 7.60 -22.78 35.07
C PHE A 8 7.16 -21.31 34.96
N VAL A 9 5.85 -21.07 34.90
CA VAL A 9 5.28 -19.71 34.87
C VAL A 9 5.70 -18.91 36.10
N VAL A 10 5.57 -19.48 37.30
CA VAL A 10 5.98 -18.78 38.53
C VAL A 10 7.47 -18.47 38.50
N THR A 11 8.32 -19.42 38.10
CA THR A 11 9.78 -19.21 38.09
C THR A 11 10.21 -18.11 37.10
N VAL A 12 9.63 -18.09 35.90
CA VAL A 12 9.96 -17.09 34.87
C VAL A 12 9.34 -15.73 35.20
N PHE A 13 8.13 -15.70 35.77
CA PHE A 13 7.40 -14.46 35.99
C PHE A 13 7.60 -13.82 37.37
N SER A 14 8.11 -14.54 38.37
CA SER A 14 8.44 -13.99 39.70
C SER A 14 9.70 -13.11 39.69
N ALA A 15 10.61 -13.30 38.74
CA ALA A 15 11.81 -12.49 38.63
C ALA A 15 11.50 -11.02 38.20
N PRO A 16 11.91 -10.00 38.99
CA PRO A 16 11.67 -8.58 38.65
C PRO A 16 12.34 -8.18 37.32
N SER A 17 13.53 -8.71 37.05
CA SER A 17 14.32 -8.43 35.84
C SER A 17 13.71 -9.03 34.57
N ALA A 18 12.93 -10.12 34.68
CA ALA A 18 12.34 -10.78 33.53
C ALA A 18 11.37 -9.86 32.78
N ALA A 19 10.63 -8.99 33.51
CA ALA A 19 9.72 -8.03 32.88
C ALA A 19 10.48 -7.00 32.03
N LEU A 20 11.60 -6.47 32.53
CA LEU A 20 12.41 -5.48 31.81
C LEU A 20 13.09 -6.12 30.58
N ILE A 21 13.59 -7.36 30.72
CA ILE A 21 14.17 -8.10 29.59
C ILE A 21 13.11 -8.32 28.51
N MET A 22 11.90 -8.78 28.87
CA MET A 22 10.80 -8.98 27.92
C MET A 22 10.36 -7.66 27.25
N ALA A 23 10.24 -6.57 28.02
CA ALA A 23 9.94 -5.24 27.48
C ALA A 23 11.00 -4.77 26.47
N SER A 24 12.29 -4.96 26.80
CA SER A 24 13.39 -4.64 25.91
C SER A 24 13.40 -5.51 24.66
N ALA A 25 13.07 -6.80 24.78
CA ALA A 25 12.97 -7.72 23.65
C ALA A 25 11.81 -7.35 22.71
N ILE A 26 10.66 -6.94 23.25
CA ILE A 26 9.52 -6.45 22.46
C ILE A 26 9.91 -5.19 21.67
N LEU A 27 10.59 -4.24 22.31
CA LEU A 27 11.08 -3.02 21.65
C LEU A 27 12.15 -3.32 20.59
N ALA A 28 13.11 -4.19 20.90
CA ALA A 28 14.14 -4.61 19.95
C ALA A 28 13.52 -5.32 18.74
N LEU A 29 12.51 -6.17 18.95
CA LEU A 29 11.75 -6.83 17.89
C LEU A 29 10.98 -5.80 17.05
N ALA A 30 10.34 -4.80 17.67
CA ALA A 30 9.68 -3.72 16.94
C ALA A 30 10.67 -2.95 16.03
N ILE A 31 11.84 -2.59 16.57
CA ILE A 31 12.89 -1.91 15.81
C ILE A 31 13.43 -2.82 14.69
N GLY A 32 13.67 -4.09 14.99
CA GLY A 32 14.12 -5.09 14.02
C GLY A 32 13.15 -5.25 12.86
N LEU A 33 11.85 -5.36 13.14
CA LEU A 33 10.80 -5.42 12.11
C LEU A 33 10.76 -4.14 11.27
N ILE A 34 10.94 -2.97 11.88
CA ILE A 34 11.01 -1.70 11.15
C ILE A 34 12.23 -1.69 10.22
N LEU A 35 13.41 -2.10 10.69
CA LEU A 35 14.63 -2.14 9.86
C LEU A 35 14.52 -3.17 8.74
N GLN A 36 14.07 -4.38 9.06
CA GLN A 36 13.91 -5.48 8.10
C GLN A 36 12.93 -5.11 6.99
N SER A 37 11.71 -4.67 7.34
CA SER A 37 10.73 -4.21 6.34
C SER A 37 11.23 -2.99 5.55
N GLY A 38 12.04 -2.14 6.19
CA GLY A 38 12.64 -0.98 5.55
C GLY A 38 13.62 -1.37 4.46
N HIS A 39 14.44 -2.38 4.73
CA HIS A 39 15.49 -2.82 3.83
C HIS A 39 14.98 -3.76 2.74
N PHE A 40 14.10 -4.71 3.09
CA PHE A 40 13.68 -5.76 2.16
C PHE A 40 12.53 -5.35 1.24
N GLU A 41 11.57 -4.54 1.70
CA GLU A 41 10.37 -4.23 0.92
C GLU A 41 10.35 -2.75 0.47
N TYR A 42 10.68 -1.84 1.38
CA TYR A 42 10.52 -0.41 1.12
C TYR A 42 11.63 0.21 0.25
N ALA A 43 12.90 -0.11 0.54
CA ALA A 43 14.04 0.41 -0.23
C ALA A 43 14.02 0.01 -1.71
N PRO A 44 13.86 -1.28 -2.10
CA PRO A 44 13.87 -1.65 -3.51
C PRO A 44 12.70 -1.05 -4.29
N LEU A 45 11.49 -1.00 -3.72
CA LEU A 45 10.32 -0.42 -4.37
C LEU A 45 10.52 1.08 -4.65
N LYS A 46 11.03 1.81 -3.65
CA LYS A 46 11.31 3.24 -3.75
C LYS A 46 12.38 3.53 -4.81
N ASP A 47 13.43 2.74 -4.85
CA ASP A 47 14.51 2.92 -5.82
C ASP A 47 14.05 2.57 -7.23
N ASP A 48 13.19 1.55 -7.40
CA ASP A 48 12.61 1.19 -8.70
C ASP A 48 11.68 2.30 -9.22
N LEU A 49 10.76 2.82 -8.38
CA LEU A 49 9.88 3.94 -8.73
C LEU A 49 10.68 5.20 -9.11
N ARG A 50 11.72 5.53 -8.34
CA ARG A 50 12.59 6.68 -8.65
C ARG A 50 13.32 6.50 -9.97
N ARG A 51 13.96 5.36 -10.21
CA ARG A 51 14.65 5.07 -11.47
C ARG A 51 13.70 5.19 -12.66
N ARG A 52 12.44 4.76 -12.52
CA ARG A 52 11.40 4.90 -13.57
C ARG A 52 10.99 6.35 -13.80
N ALA A 53 10.77 7.10 -12.72
CA ALA A 53 10.47 8.53 -12.81
C ALA A 53 11.62 9.31 -13.46
N ASP A 54 12.87 9.00 -13.10
CA ASP A 54 14.06 9.60 -13.68
C ASP A 54 14.11 9.36 -15.20
N LEU A 55 13.77 8.15 -15.66
CA LEU A 55 13.73 7.83 -17.09
C LEU A 55 12.68 8.63 -17.88
N LEU A 56 11.52 8.88 -17.29
CA LEU A 56 10.50 9.73 -17.90
C LEU A 56 10.93 11.20 -17.86
N SER A 57 11.59 11.63 -16.78
CA SER A 57 12.08 13.01 -16.63
C SER A 57 13.25 13.35 -17.56
N ASP A 58 14.03 12.34 -17.96
CA ASP A 58 15.14 12.47 -18.91
C ASP A 58 14.66 12.68 -20.36
N LEU A 59 13.38 12.43 -20.65
CA LEU A 59 12.77 12.76 -21.94
C LEU A 59 12.71 14.29 -22.07
N ARG A 60 13.71 14.86 -22.76
CA ARG A 60 13.81 16.30 -23.05
C ARG A 60 13.46 16.58 -24.50
N GLY A 61 12.69 17.64 -24.75
CA GLY A 61 12.38 18.12 -26.09
C GLY A 61 11.20 19.09 -26.11
N ALA A 62 10.99 19.77 -27.25
CA ALA A 62 9.84 20.65 -27.45
C ALA A 62 8.50 19.90 -27.53
N ASP A 63 8.53 18.59 -27.80
CA ASP A 63 7.35 17.70 -27.87
C ASP A 63 7.60 16.40 -27.09
N LEU A 64 7.25 16.42 -25.81
CA LEU A 64 7.40 15.31 -24.87
C LEU A 64 6.67 14.05 -25.33
N GLN A 65 5.47 14.19 -25.91
CA GLN A 65 4.63 13.06 -26.32
C GLN A 65 5.23 12.29 -27.48
N LYS A 66 5.88 13.00 -28.42
CA LYS A 66 6.58 12.37 -29.53
C LYS A 66 7.87 11.69 -29.06
N ALA A 67 8.65 12.33 -28.20
CA ALA A 67 9.84 11.74 -27.61
C ALA A 67 9.52 10.45 -26.82
N PHE A 68 8.39 10.43 -26.11
CA PHE A 68 7.89 9.24 -25.42
C PHE A 68 7.51 8.12 -26.40
N ALA A 69 6.78 8.44 -27.47
CA ALA A 69 6.40 7.46 -28.49
C ALA A 69 7.63 6.82 -29.18
N ASP A 70 8.66 7.61 -29.49
CA ASP A 70 9.91 7.13 -30.10
C ASP A 70 10.72 6.24 -29.13
N ALA A 71 10.76 6.62 -27.84
CA ALA A 71 11.45 5.87 -26.80
C ALA A 71 10.64 4.69 -26.23
N PHE A 72 9.38 4.53 -26.64
CA PHE A 72 8.42 3.59 -26.05
C PHE A 72 8.93 2.15 -25.97
N PRO A 73 9.59 1.55 -27.00
CA PRO A 73 10.09 0.18 -26.89
C PRO A 73 11.14 -0.01 -25.77
N THR A 74 11.95 1.01 -25.53
CA THR A 74 12.97 0.98 -24.46
C THR A 74 12.32 1.14 -23.08
N ILE A 75 11.32 2.03 -23.00
CA ILE A 75 10.54 2.30 -21.79
C ILE A 75 9.72 1.05 -21.41
N ASP A 76 9.02 0.44 -22.38
CA ASP A 76 8.21 -0.78 -22.19
C ASP A 76 9.06 -1.95 -21.67
N LYS A 77 10.24 -2.16 -22.26
CA LYS A 77 11.15 -3.22 -21.80
C LYS A 77 11.57 -3.04 -20.35
N ARG A 78 11.86 -1.80 -19.91
CA ARG A 78 12.27 -1.52 -18.53
C ARG A 78 11.10 -1.59 -17.55
N LEU A 79 9.94 -1.08 -17.92
CA LEU A 79 8.76 -1.10 -17.07
C LEU A 79 8.21 -2.52 -16.88
N SER A 80 8.31 -3.37 -17.92
CA SER A 80 7.92 -4.78 -17.90
C SER A 80 8.91 -5.68 -17.15
N ALA A 81 10.19 -5.32 -17.04
CA ALA A 81 11.21 -6.11 -16.33
C ALA A 81 11.22 -5.83 -14.81
N SER A 82 10.06 -5.55 -14.21
CA SER A 82 9.98 -5.09 -12.83
C SER A 82 10.28 -6.19 -11.81
N ALA A 83 10.91 -5.83 -10.70
CA ALA A 83 11.10 -6.74 -9.57
C ALA A 83 9.81 -6.94 -8.74
N HIS A 84 8.78 -6.11 -8.96
CA HIS A 84 7.55 -6.09 -8.17
C HIS A 84 6.33 -6.49 -9.03
N PRO A 85 5.70 -7.65 -8.75
CA PRO A 85 4.60 -8.17 -9.56
C PRO A 85 3.42 -7.20 -9.75
N THR A 86 3.15 -6.34 -8.77
CA THR A 86 2.07 -5.35 -8.83
C THR A 86 2.35 -4.24 -9.83
N LEU A 87 3.59 -3.77 -9.91
CA LEU A 87 4.01 -2.76 -10.89
C LEU A 87 4.06 -3.35 -12.31
N GLU A 88 4.47 -4.61 -12.44
CA GLU A 88 4.43 -5.34 -13.72
C GLU A 88 3.00 -5.45 -14.24
N LEU A 89 2.08 -5.91 -13.39
CA LEU A 89 0.68 -6.08 -13.74
C LEU A 89 0.01 -4.74 -14.07
N GLY A 90 0.26 -3.70 -13.25
CA GLY A 90 -0.25 -2.35 -13.50
C GLY A 90 0.25 -1.79 -14.82
N TRP A 91 1.54 -1.98 -15.13
CA TRP A 91 2.10 -1.59 -16.42
C TRP A 91 1.50 -2.39 -17.58
N ALA A 92 1.35 -3.71 -17.45
CA ALA A 92 0.75 -4.54 -18.49
C ALA A 92 -0.69 -4.12 -18.80
N THR A 93 -1.48 -3.81 -17.75
CA THR A 93 -2.83 -3.26 -17.87
C THR A 93 -2.83 -1.91 -18.57
N TYR A 94 -1.99 -0.97 -18.12
CA TYR A 94 -1.89 0.36 -18.74
C TYR A 94 -1.48 0.28 -20.21
N ARG A 95 -0.45 -0.52 -20.50
CA ARG A 95 0.08 -0.77 -21.85
C ARG A 95 -0.99 -1.33 -22.78
N GLY A 96 -1.82 -2.26 -22.30
CA GLY A 96 -2.92 -2.84 -23.07
C GLY A 96 -3.98 -1.82 -23.52
N GLN A 97 -4.02 -0.64 -22.89
CA GLN A 97 -4.97 0.42 -23.20
C GLN A 97 -4.38 1.55 -24.04
N LEU A 98 -3.07 1.57 -24.26
CA LEU A 98 -2.42 2.59 -25.08
C LEU A 98 -2.77 2.38 -26.56
N ALA A 99 -3.33 3.42 -27.18
CA ALA A 99 -3.63 3.44 -28.61
C ALA A 99 -2.71 4.43 -29.33
N GLN A 100 -2.22 4.04 -30.51
CA GLN A 100 -1.46 4.97 -31.35
C GLN A 100 -2.43 5.88 -32.12
N THR A 101 -2.20 7.19 -32.03
CA THR A 101 -2.96 8.21 -32.76
C THR A 101 -2.39 8.37 -34.16
N SER A 102 -3.18 8.90 -35.10
CA SER A 102 -2.78 9.22 -36.48
C SER A 102 -1.47 10.01 -36.59
N ASP A 103 -1.16 10.81 -35.58
CA ASP A 103 0.00 11.71 -35.55
C ASP A 103 1.27 11.01 -35.02
N GLY A 104 1.23 9.69 -34.83
CA GLY A 104 2.34 8.87 -34.31
C GLY A 104 2.50 8.92 -32.78
N ARG A 105 1.71 9.73 -32.07
CA ARG A 105 1.69 9.85 -30.61
C ARG A 105 0.86 8.75 -29.96
N LEU A 106 1.13 8.46 -28.69
CA LEU A 106 0.32 7.54 -27.89
C LEU A 106 -0.79 8.28 -27.15
N ALA A 107 -1.95 7.63 -27.03
CA ALA A 107 -3.10 8.10 -26.27
C ALA A 107 -3.56 7.03 -25.27
N ALA A 108 -3.98 7.47 -24.09
CA ALA A 108 -4.51 6.62 -23.03
C ALA A 108 -5.97 7.01 -22.75
N PRO A 109 -6.88 6.01 -22.62
CA PRO A 109 -8.28 6.25 -22.27
C PRO A 109 -8.48 6.43 -20.76
N ILE A 110 -7.54 5.98 -19.94
CA ILE A 110 -7.55 6.10 -18.48
C ILE A 110 -6.29 6.79 -17.98
N HIS A 111 -6.33 7.29 -16.75
CA HIS A 111 -5.15 7.79 -16.07
C HIS A 111 -4.25 6.63 -15.63
N ALA A 112 -2.94 6.87 -15.59
CA ALA A 112 -1.98 5.89 -15.07
C ALA A 112 -2.36 5.43 -13.66
N ILE A 113 -2.82 6.32 -12.79
CA ILE A 113 -3.20 5.96 -11.41
C ILE A 113 -4.31 4.89 -11.35
N ASP A 114 -5.22 4.85 -12.33
CA ASP A 114 -6.33 3.90 -12.36
C ASP A 114 -5.90 2.50 -12.83
N ALA A 115 -4.81 2.43 -13.61
CA ALA A 115 -4.27 1.17 -14.12
C ALA A 115 -3.39 0.44 -13.10
N PHE A 116 -2.71 1.20 -12.23
CA PHE A 116 -1.84 0.68 -11.19
C PHE A 116 -2.64 0.59 -9.88
N ASP A 117 -3.48 -0.44 -9.76
CA ASP A 117 -4.27 -0.70 -8.56
C ASP A 117 -3.36 -0.72 -7.30
N HIS A 118 -3.86 -0.15 -6.20
CA HIS A 118 -3.07 0.25 -5.04
C HIS A 118 -2.32 -0.95 -4.46
N ALA A 119 -1.00 -0.99 -4.63
CA ALA A 119 -0.12 -2.03 -4.11
C ALA A 119 0.05 -1.92 -2.57
N ASP A 120 -1.05 -1.97 -1.81
CA ASP A 120 -1.15 -1.76 -0.36
C ASP A 120 -0.61 -2.94 0.49
N GLY A 121 0.07 -3.90 -0.14
CA GLY A 121 0.57 -5.13 0.49
C GLY A 121 1.53 -4.91 1.69
N PRO A 122 2.57 -4.06 1.59
CA PRO A 122 3.58 -3.91 2.64
C PRO A 122 3.06 -3.27 3.94
N ALA A 123 2.05 -2.39 3.85
CA ALA A 123 1.50 -1.69 5.02
C ALA A 123 0.75 -2.64 5.96
N ARG A 124 0.08 -3.65 5.38
CA ARG A 124 -0.76 -4.61 6.11
C ARG A 124 0.04 -5.49 7.08
N THR A 125 1.27 -5.84 6.72
CA THR A 125 2.15 -6.68 7.55
C THR A 125 2.58 -5.94 8.83
N LEU A 126 2.97 -4.66 8.73
CA LEU A 126 3.36 -3.87 9.91
C LEU A 126 2.16 -3.60 10.83
N GLU A 127 0.98 -3.36 10.26
CA GLU A 127 -0.25 -3.18 11.03
C GLU A 127 -0.65 -4.46 11.79
N TRP A 128 -0.48 -5.62 11.16
CA TRP A 128 -0.69 -6.91 11.79
C TRP A 128 0.28 -7.13 12.97
N TRP A 129 1.58 -6.88 12.77
CA TRP A 129 2.57 -6.97 13.85
C TRP A 129 2.28 -5.97 14.98
N ALA A 130 1.86 -4.75 14.64
CA ALA A 130 1.48 -3.76 15.64
C ALA A 130 0.32 -4.24 16.52
N ASN A 131 -0.69 -4.92 15.95
CA ASN A 131 -1.76 -5.53 16.73
C ASN A 131 -1.23 -6.66 17.64
N LEU A 132 -0.34 -7.50 17.10
CA LEU A 132 0.22 -8.63 17.82
C LEU A 132 1.07 -8.19 19.02
N LEU A 133 1.87 -7.13 18.91
CA LEU A 133 2.68 -6.61 20.01
C LEU A 133 1.83 -6.17 21.22
N VAL A 134 0.67 -5.55 20.97
CA VAL A 134 -0.26 -5.17 22.05
C VAL A 134 -0.81 -6.40 22.73
N ALA A 135 -1.24 -7.40 21.95
CA ALA A 135 -1.77 -8.65 22.50
C ALA A 135 -0.72 -9.40 23.34
N ILE A 136 0.54 -9.46 22.87
CA ILE A 136 1.65 -10.06 23.60
C ILE A 136 1.89 -9.34 24.94
N GLY A 137 1.96 -8.01 24.93
CA GLY A 137 2.15 -7.22 26.15
C GLY A 137 1.03 -7.44 27.19
N LEU A 138 -0.21 -7.55 26.71
CA LEU A 138 -1.38 -7.82 27.54
C LEU A 138 -1.31 -9.22 28.18
N VAL A 139 -1.00 -10.25 27.39
CA VAL A 139 -0.88 -11.64 27.86
C VAL A 139 0.23 -11.77 28.92
N ILE A 140 1.39 -11.15 28.69
CA ILE A 140 2.50 -11.16 29.66
C ILE A 140 2.08 -10.52 30.98
N THR A 141 1.32 -9.43 30.92
CA THR A 141 0.85 -8.72 32.12
C THR A 141 -0.14 -9.57 32.90
N PHE A 142 -1.12 -10.17 32.23
CA PHE A 142 -2.05 -11.09 32.87
C PHE A 142 -1.35 -12.29 33.51
N MET A 143 -0.41 -12.91 32.81
CA MET A 143 0.37 -14.04 33.33
C MET A 143 1.18 -13.63 34.57
N GLY A 144 1.78 -12.44 34.54
CA GLY A 144 2.53 -11.89 35.68
C GLY A 144 1.66 -11.65 36.91
N ILE A 145 0.45 -11.13 36.73
CA ILE A 145 -0.51 -10.93 37.82
C ILE A 145 -0.95 -12.28 38.41
N VAL A 146 -1.27 -13.27 37.56
CA VAL A 146 -1.68 -14.61 38.02
C VAL A 146 -0.56 -15.28 38.83
N ALA A 147 0.68 -15.18 38.37
CA ALA A 147 1.85 -15.70 39.10
C ALA A 147 2.01 -15.01 40.47
N ALA A 148 1.95 -13.69 40.51
CA ALA A 148 2.09 -12.91 41.75
C ALA A 148 0.95 -13.20 42.75
N LEU A 149 -0.28 -13.36 42.28
CA LEU A 149 -1.41 -13.75 43.14
C LEU A 149 -1.20 -15.13 43.74
N THR A 150 -0.75 -16.10 42.93
CA THR A 150 -0.50 -17.46 43.40
C THR A 150 0.55 -17.47 44.50
N GLU A 151 1.65 -16.73 44.31
CA GLU A 151 2.73 -16.60 45.30
C GLU A 151 2.27 -15.87 46.57
N ALA A 152 1.44 -14.84 46.43
CA ALA A 152 0.88 -14.11 47.58
C ALA A 152 -0.07 -14.97 48.43
N VAL A 153 -0.94 -15.77 47.80
CA VAL A 153 -1.83 -16.71 48.51
C VAL A 153 -1.01 -17.75 49.27
N ASP A 154 -0.01 -18.32 48.62
CA ASP A 154 0.93 -19.28 49.22
C ASP A 154 1.69 -18.70 50.42
N ALA A 155 2.15 -17.45 50.33
CA ALA A 155 2.84 -16.76 51.42
C ALA A 155 1.91 -16.50 52.62
N MET A 156 0.66 -16.08 52.38
CA MET A 156 -0.32 -15.85 53.43
C MET A 156 -0.69 -17.13 54.19
N GLN A 157 -0.84 -18.25 53.47
CA GLN A 157 -1.13 -19.54 54.10
C GLN A 157 0.01 -20.03 55.01
N ARG A 158 1.27 -19.72 54.67
CA ARG A 158 2.45 -20.17 55.43
C ARG A 158 2.85 -19.27 56.59
N GLN A 159 2.63 -17.95 56.50
CA GLN A 159 3.23 -16.97 57.42
C GLN A 159 2.24 -16.15 58.28
N GLY A 160 0.92 -16.32 58.09
CA GLY A 160 -0.09 -15.60 58.89
C GLY A 160 -0.05 -14.07 58.73
N GLY A 161 -0.50 -13.32 59.74
CA GLY A 161 -0.80 -11.87 59.64
C GLY A 161 0.39 -10.96 59.28
N ALA A 162 1.61 -11.24 59.74
CA ALA A 162 2.81 -10.47 59.38
C ALA A 162 3.32 -10.79 57.96
N GLY A 163 3.09 -12.02 57.50
CA GLY A 163 3.39 -12.43 56.12
C GLY A 163 2.49 -11.75 55.09
N MET A 164 1.27 -11.35 55.50
CA MET A 164 0.30 -10.72 54.60
C MET A 164 0.75 -9.35 54.09
N GLN A 165 1.32 -8.49 54.95
CA GLN A 165 1.81 -7.19 54.51
C GLN A 165 2.97 -7.33 53.51
N THR A 166 3.90 -8.24 53.78
CA THR A 166 5.05 -8.52 52.89
C THR A 166 4.59 -9.11 51.55
N ALA A 167 3.64 -10.05 51.58
CA ALA A 167 3.05 -10.63 50.38
C ALA A 167 2.34 -9.58 49.52
N LEU A 168 1.57 -8.67 50.13
CA LEU A 168 0.91 -7.58 49.42
C LEU A 168 1.91 -6.59 48.80
N MET A 169 2.97 -6.22 49.53
CA MET A 169 4.01 -5.33 49.03
C MET A 169 4.74 -5.95 47.82
N ASN A 170 5.07 -7.25 47.91
CA ASN A 170 5.71 -7.98 46.81
C ASN A 170 4.77 -8.10 45.59
N LEU A 171 3.48 -8.39 45.81
CA LEU A 171 2.49 -8.46 44.74
C LEU A 171 2.41 -7.12 44.00
N LEU A 172 2.35 -6.01 44.74
CA LEU A 172 2.29 -4.67 44.15
C LEU A 172 3.56 -4.32 43.37
N ALA A 173 4.74 -4.68 43.90
CA ALA A 173 6.02 -4.46 43.24
C ALA A 173 6.12 -5.28 41.93
N VAL A 174 5.79 -6.58 41.98
CA VAL A 174 5.79 -7.45 40.79
C VAL A 174 4.81 -6.94 39.76
N ALA A 175 3.56 -6.62 40.16
CA ALA A 175 2.55 -6.07 39.26
C ALA A 175 3.03 -4.77 38.59
N ALA A 176 3.61 -3.83 39.33
CA ALA A 176 4.16 -2.58 38.80
C ALA A 176 5.23 -2.82 37.73
N THR A 177 6.17 -3.75 37.97
CA THR A 177 7.15 -4.14 36.94
C THR A 177 6.52 -4.81 35.72
N LYS A 178 5.43 -5.57 35.87
CA LYS A 178 4.78 -6.23 34.73
C LYS A 178 4.01 -5.24 33.85
N PHE A 179 3.46 -4.16 34.42
CA PHE A 179 2.84 -3.09 33.63
C PHE A 179 3.80 -2.45 32.62
N TRP A 180 5.10 -2.37 32.92
CA TRP A 180 6.11 -1.89 31.95
C TRP A 180 6.17 -2.73 30.67
N THR A 181 5.89 -4.03 30.74
CA THR A 181 5.84 -4.89 29.53
C THR A 181 4.65 -4.55 28.63
N SER A 182 3.50 -4.19 29.21
CA SER A 182 2.33 -3.72 28.47
C SER A 182 2.60 -2.37 27.80
N ILE A 183 3.19 -1.44 28.56
CA ILE A 183 3.59 -0.12 28.05
C ILE A 183 4.54 -0.27 26.87
N ALA A 184 5.53 -1.16 26.95
CA ALA A 184 6.45 -1.45 25.86
C ALA A 184 5.73 -2.03 24.62
N GLY A 185 4.78 -2.94 24.80
CA GLY A 185 3.96 -3.49 23.70
C GLY A 185 3.12 -2.42 22.99
N VAL A 186 2.48 -1.52 23.75
CA VAL A 186 1.70 -0.40 23.21
C VAL A 186 2.60 0.62 22.52
N LEU A 187 3.71 1.03 23.15
CA LEU A 187 4.68 1.94 22.54
C LEU A 187 5.25 1.36 21.24
N GLY A 188 5.64 0.09 21.24
CA GLY A 188 6.11 -0.62 20.06
C GLY A 188 5.05 -0.60 18.94
N SER A 189 3.79 -0.92 19.27
CA SER A 189 2.66 -0.87 18.34
C SER A 189 2.46 0.51 17.72
N ILE A 190 2.52 1.57 18.52
CA ILE A 190 2.37 2.96 18.05
C ILE A 190 3.51 3.31 17.08
N VAL A 191 4.75 2.98 17.44
CA VAL A 191 5.93 3.25 16.59
C VAL A 191 5.84 2.48 15.26
N LEU A 192 5.44 1.21 15.29
CA LEU A 192 5.22 0.39 14.09
C LEU A 192 4.15 1.00 13.17
N ARG A 193 3.00 1.40 13.71
CA ARG A 193 1.92 2.05 12.93
C ARG A 193 2.38 3.38 12.34
N LEU A 194 3.12 4.18 13.11
CA LEU A 194 3.63 5.46 12.63
C LEU A 194 4.64 5.26 11.50
N ALA A 195 5.54 4.27 11.63
CA ALA A 195 6.49 3.91 10.60
C ALA A 195 5.78 3.41 9.32
N ALA A 196 4.80 2.52 9.46
CA ALA A 196 3.98 2.04 8.35
C ALA A 196 3.29 3.20 7.61
N ARG A 197 2.63 4.09 8.36
CA ARG A 197 1.93 5.25 7.80
C ARG A 197 2.87 6.22 7.10
N ARG A 198 4.05 6.50 7.67
CA ARG A 198 5.04 7.37 7.02
C ARG A 198 5.56 6.77 5.72
N ARG A 199 5.82 5.46 5.70
CA ARG A 199 6.28 4.76 4.50
C ARG A 199 5.23 4.73 3.40
N ARG A 200 3.98 4.44 3.76
CA ARG A 200 2.84 4.47 2.83
C ARG A 200 2.73 5.83 2.14
N LYS A 201 2.71 6.92 2.91
CA LYS A 201 2.69 8.29 2.36
C LYS A 201 3.86 8.60 1.43
N ALA A 202 5.05 8.08 1.75
CA ALA A 202 6.22 8.30 0.92
C ALA A 202 6.16 7.52 -0.41
N ILE A 203 5.56 6.33 -0.43
CA ILE A 203 5.31 5.56 -1.66
C ILE A 203 4.21 6.25 -2.47
N GLU A 204 3.08 6.58 -1.86
CA GLU A 204 1.96 7.29 -2.51
C GLU A 204 2.44 8.57 -3.20
N ALA A 205 3.34 9.34 -2.56
CA ALA A 205 3.89 10.56 -3.15
C ALA A 205 4.78 10.28 -4.38
N LEU A 206 5.56 9.18 -4.36
CA LEU A 206 6.40 8.78 -5.49
C LEU A 206 5.57 8.20 -6.64
N GLU A 207 4.56 7.40 -6.32
CA GLU A 207 3.59 6.86 -7.27
C GLU A 207 2.82 8.01 -7.94
N ALA A 208 2.26 8.94 -7.17
CA ALA A 208 1.56 10.10 -7.71
C ALA A 208 2.46 10.94 -8.64
N HIS A 209 3.74 11.11 -8.28
CA HIS A 209 4.70 11.81 -9.13
C HIS A 209 4.98 11.04 -10.44
N PHE A 210 5.21 9.73 -10.35
CA PHE A 210 5.43 8.87 -11.50
C PHE A 210 4.21 8.82 -12.44
N PHE A 211 3.00 8.68 -11.90
CA PHE A 211 1.76 8.67 -12.67
C PHE A 211 1.50 10.01 -13.35
N ALA A 212 1.73 11.13 -12.66
CA ALA A 212 1.61 12.46 -13.26
C ALA A 212 2.60 12.65 -14.42
N LEU A 213 3.84 12.17 -14.29
CA LEU A 213 4.83 12.17 -15.37
C LEU A 213 4.36 11.31 -16.55
N LEU A 214 3.87 10.10 -16.28
CA LEU A 214 3.40 9.18 -17.31
C LEU A 214 2.19 9.74 -18.07
N ASP A 215 1.22 10.31 -17.35
CA ASP A 215 0.06 10.99 -17.95
C ASP A 215 0.48 12.19 -18.80
N SER A 216 1.52 12.93 -18.39
CA SER A 216 2.03 14.06 -19.19
C SER A 216 2.68 13.61 -20.51
N CYS A 217 3.22 12.39 -20.54
CA CYS A 217 3.86 11.81 -21.73
C CYS A 217 2.87 11.28 -22.77
N VAL A 218 1.60 11.13 -22.41
CA VAL A 218 0.57 10.49 -23.25
C VAL A 218 -0.59 11.46 -23.44
N ARG A 219 -1.31 11.36 -24.57
CA ARG A 219 -2.53 12.14 -24.76
C ARG A 219 -3.70 11.49 -24.01
N PHE A 220 -4.29 12.21 -23.07
CA PHE A 220 -5.53 11.76 -22.43
C PHE A 220 -6.70 11.85 -23.42
N ALA A 221 -7.29 10.71 -23.76
CA ALA A 221 -8.39 10.57 -24.71
C ALA A 221 -9.49 9.68 -24.12
N PRO A 222 -10.31 10.21 -23.20
CA PRO A 222 -11.32 9.41 -22.52
C PRO A 222 -12.35 8.86 -23.51
N PRO A 223 -12.86 7.65 -23.27
CA PRO A 223 -13.72 6.95 -24.22
C PRO A 223 -15.01 7.72 -24.53
N GLU A 224 -15.55 8.47 -23.57
CA GLU A 224 -16.74 9.31 -23.77
C GLU A 224 -16.47 10.42 -24.77
N LYS A 225 -15.29 11.04 -24.70
CA LYS A 225 -14.89 12.09 -25.64
C LYS A 225 -14.67 11.51 -27.03
N VAL A 226 -14.01 10.36 -27.13
CA VAL A 226 -13.83 9.66 -28.41
C VAL A 226 -15.19 9.28 -29.01
N MET A 227 -16.13 8.80 -28.21
CA MET A 227 -17.49 8.45 -28.64
C MET A 227 -18.26 9.69 -29.13
N LEU A 228 -18.18 10.82 -28.40
CA LEU A 228 -18.80 12.07 -28.82
C LEU A 228 -18.20 12.60 -30.13
N ASP A 229 -16.88 12.52 -30.30
CA ASP A 229 -16.21 12.89 -31.55
C ASP A 229 -16.66 11.98 -32.71
N GLN A 230 -16.83 10.67 -32.46
CA GLN A 230 -17.38 9.74 -33.45
C GLN A 230 -18.83 10.08 -33.83
N LEU A 231 -19.69 10.39 -32.86
CA LEU A 231 -21.07 10.83 -33.11
C LEU A 231 -21.12 12.14 -33.92
N ALA A 232 -20.23 13.09 -33.64
CA ALA A 232 -20.10 14.33 -34.41
C ALA A 232 -19.67 14.06 -35.86
N VAL A 233 -18.74 13.13 -36.08
CA VAL A 233 -18.33 12.73 -37.44
C VAL A 233 -19.48 12.03 -38.17
N LEU A 234 -20.18 11.12 -37.51
CA LEU A 234 -21.32 10.40 -38.11
C LEU A 234 -22.45 11.34 -38.52
N SER A 235 -22.84 12.26 -37.63
CA SER A 235 -23.87 13.27 -37.96
C SER A 235 -23.45 14.19 -39.12
N ARG A 236 -22.16 14.52 -39.22
CA ARG A 236 -21.63 15.28 -40.36
C ARG A 236 -21.69 14.49 -41.67
N ILE A 237 -21.36 13.20 -41.65
CA ILE A 237 -21.48 12.31 -42.81
C ILE A 237 -22.95 12.21 -43.24
N GLU A 238 -23.87 12.05 -42.29
CA GLU A 238 -25.31 12.01 -42.55
C GLU A 238 -25.81 13.29 -43.24
N ALA A 239 -25.41 14.46 -42.74
CA ALA A 239 -25.76 15.74 -43.34
C ALA A 239 -25.23 15.89 -44.79
N LEU A 240 -23.99 15.43 -45.05
CA LEU A 240 -23.40 15.46 -46.39
C LEU A 240 -24.10 14.50 -47.36
N LEU A 241 -24.49 13.31 -46.88
CA LEU A 241 -25.27 12.34 -47.68
C LEU A 241 -26.66 12.89 -48.00
N ALA A 242 -27.34 13.52 -47.03
CA ALA A 242 -28.63 14.16 -47.25
C ALA A 242 -28.54 15.32 -48.26
N ALA A 243 -27.51 16.16 -48.16
CA ALA A 243 -27.26 17.24 -49.10
C ALA A 243 -26.93 16.73 -50.52
N GLY A 244 -26.13 15.65 -50.62
CA GLY A 244 -25.82 15.01 -51.90
C GLY A 244 -27.04 14.34 -52.56
N ALA A 245 -27.96 13.79 -51.76
CA ALA A 245 -29.21 13.23 -52.25
C ALA A 245 -30.15 14.33 -52.80
N ALA A 246 -30.20 15.49 -52.16
CA ALA A 246 -30.99 16.65 -52.62
C ALA A 246 -30.43 17.29 -53.91
N MET A 247 -29.14 17.09 -54.21
CA MET A 247 -28.46 17.67 -55.38
C MET A 247 -28.51 16.79 -56.64
N ARG A 248 -29.09 15.58 -56.58
CA ARG A 248 -29.36 14.77 -57.78
C ARG A 248 -30.45 15.47 -58.61
N PRO A 249 -30.16 15.96 -59.84
CA PRO A 249 -31.18 16.62 -60.64
C PRO A 249 -32.30 15.62 -60.92
N ALA A 250 -33.55 16.04 -60.65
CA ALA A 250 -34.73 15.32 -61.09
C ALA A 250 -34.59 15.07 -62.59
N ALA A 251 -34.59 13.80 -62.99
CA ALA A 251 -34.57 13.41 -64.38
C ALA A 251 -35.67 14.18 -65.12
N LEU A 252 -35.26 14.90 -66.17
CA LEU A 252 -36.12 15.71 -67.04
C LEU A 252 -37.40 14.92 -67.39
N PRO A 253 -38.61 15.47 -67.17
CA PRO A 253 -39.82 14.82 -67.64
C PRO A 253 -39.79 14.73 -69.16
N ALA A 254 -39.97 13.52 -69.68
CA ALA A 254 -40.06 13.24 -71.11
C ALA A 254 -41.14 14.15 -71.75
N ALA A 255 -40.76 14.80 -72.85
CA ALA A 255 -41.66 15.66 -73.62
C ALA A 255 -42.90 14.89 -74.07
N PRO A 256 -44.11 15.49 -74.01
CA PRO A 256 -45.32 14.84 -74.50
C PRO A 256 -45.26 14.71 -76.04
N SER A 257 -45.45 13.49 -76.53
CA SER A 257 -45.62 13.20 -77.96
C SER A 257 -46.87 13.92 -78.48
N LEU A 258 -46.68 14.83 -79.44
CA LEU A 258 -47.75 15.41 -80.23
C LEU A 258 -48.01 14.54 -81.47
N ALA A 259 -49.32 14.33 -81.71
CA ALA A 259 -49.99 13.71 -82.87
C ALA A 259 -50.04 12.18 -82.91
#